data_AF-A0A258JK08-F1
#
_entry.id   AF-A0A258JK08-F1
#
_cell.length_a   1.000
_cell.length_b   1.000
_cell.length_c   1.000
_cell.angle_alpha   90.00
_cell.angle_beta   90.00
_cell.angle_gamma   90.00
#
_symmetry.space_group_name_H-M   'P 1'
#
loop_
_entity.id
_entity.type
_entity.pdbx_description
1 polymer ?
#
loop_
_entity_poly.entity_id
_entity_poly.type
_entity_poly.pdbx_seq_one_letter_code
_entity_poly.pdbx_strand_id
1 'polypeptide(L)'
;MTKNNNIDNTRRNFLKLTGLGGAALCLGFYFPANGAPVLVRPSELNDSEIELCPWIIINPSGKVTIVNHRAEMGQGSYQSVPQIVAEELEVDM
;
A
#
# COMPACT_ATOMS: atom_id res chain seq x y z
N MET A 1 -38.37 -29.35 15.39
CA MET A 1 -37.80 -28.38 16.36
C MET A 1 -36.80 -27.51 15.61
N THR A 2 -37.31 -26.50 14.90
CA THR A 2 -36.54 -25.61 14.02
C THR A 2 -35.99 -24.44 14.84
N LYS A 3 -34.66 -24.35 14.98
CA LYS A 3 -34.01 -23.19 15.60
C LYS A 3 -34.13 -22.01 14.64
N ASN A 4 -34.98 -21.03 14.98
CA ASN A 4 -35.00 -19.73 14.31
C ASN A 4 -33.72 -18.96 14.68
N ASN A 5 -32.81 -18.81 13.72
CA ASN A 5 -31.66 -17.93 13.85
C ASN A 5 -32.11 -16.48 13.56
N ASN A 6 -32.82 -15.86 14.51
CA ASN A 6 -33.03 -14.41 14.47
C ASN A 6 -31.70 -13.73 14.74
N ILE A 7 -31.07 -13.21 13.69
CA ILE A 7 -29.93 -12.30 13.83
C ILE A 7 -30.53 -10.99 14.32
N ASP A 8 -30.64 -10.83 15.65
CA ASP A 8 -31.14 -9.61 16.25
C ASP A 8 -30.19 -8.46 15.87
N ASN A 9 -30.58 -7.67 14.86
CA ASN A 9 -29.90 -6.48 14.34
C ASN A 9 -29.95 -5.31 15.34
N THR A 10 -29.66 -5.60 16.60
CA THR A 10 -29.58 -4.60 17.66
C THR A 10 -28.24 -3.87 17.57
N ARG A 11 -28.25 -2.54 17.71
CA ARG A 11 -27.04 -1.68 17.72
C ARG A 11 -25.93 -2.21 18.64
N ARG A 12 -26.31 -2.81 19.78
CA ARG A 12 -25.39 -3.44 20.74
C ARG A 12 -24.66 -4.65 20.17
N ASN A 13 -25.32 -5.47 19.35
CA ASN A 13 -24.70 -6.63 18.72
C ASN A 13 -23.73 -6.21 17.62
N PHE A 14 -24.10 -5.18 16.84
CA PHE A 14 -23.20 -4.54 15.88
C PHE A 14 -21.93 -4.01 16.55
N LEU A 15 -22.05 -3.23 17.63
CA LEU A 15 -20.89 -2.69 18.36
C LEU A 15 -19.99 -3.78 18.95
N LYS A 16 -20.57 -4.89 19.42
CA LYS A 16 -19.78 -6.04 19.91
C LYS A 16 -19.00 -6.70 18.78
N LEU A 17 -19.64 -6.92 17.63
CA LEU A 17 -19.04 -7.58 16.48
C LEU A 17 -17.94 -6.70 15.85
N THR A 18 -18.20 -5.40 15.67
CA THR A 18 -17.21 -4.46 15.13
C THR A 18 -16.06 -4.19 16.09
N GLY A 19 -16.33 -4.10 17.41
CA GLY A 19 -15.29 -3.99 18.42
C GLY A 19 -14.35 -5.20 18.45
N LEU A 20 -14.90 -6.42 18.33
CA LEU A 20 -14.09 -7.64 18.27
C LEU A 20 -13.24 -7.70 16.98
N GLY A 21 -13.84 -7.36 15.84
CA GLY A 21 -13.13 -7.31 14.55
C GLY A 21 -12.06 -6.22 14.50
N GLY A 22 -12.33 -5.05 15.08
CA GLY A 22 -11.35 -3.96 15.19
C GLY A 22 -10.16 -4.31 16.09
N ALA A 23 -10.40 -4.99 17.22
CA ALA A 23 -9.33 -5.49 18.08
C ALA A 23 -8.45 -6.53 17.39
N ALA A 24 -9.05 -7.45 16.61
CA ALA A 24 -8.30 -8.42 15.80
C ALA A 24 -7.43 -7.73 14.73
N LEU A 25 -7.93 -6.64 14.12
CA LEU A 25 -7.16 -5.87 13.15
C LEU A 25 -6.00 -5.10 13.81
N CYS A 26 -6.21 -4.49 14.98
CA CYS A 26 -5.17 -3.79 15.75
C CYS A 26 -4.05 -4.73 16.22
N LEU A 27 -4.36 -5.99 16.51
CA LEU A 27 -3.35 -6.97 16.92
C LEU A 27 -2.44 -7.43 15.78
N GLY A 28 -2.76 -7.09 14.53
CA GLY A 28 -1.94 -7.38 13.36
C GLY A 28 -1.87 -8.87 13.04
N PHE A 29 -2.11 -9.25 11.79
CA PHE A 29 -1.84 -10.61 11.35
C PHE A 29 -0.39 -10.70 10.87
N TYR A 30 0.48 -11.34 11.66
CA TYR A 30 1.81 -11.73 11.19
C TYR A 30 1.69 -13.07 10.45
N PHE A 31 1.76 -13.03 9.13
CA PHE A 31 2.05 -14.22 8.33
C PHE A 31 3.57 -14.40 8.30
N PRO A 32 4.12 -15.50 8.86
CA PRO A 32 5.53 -15.83 8.66
C PRO A 32 5.73 -16.21 7.19
N ALA A 33 5.94 -15.22 6.34
CA ALA A 33 6.44 -15.44 5.00
C ALA A 33 7.89 -15.87 5.16
N ASN A 34 8.17 -17.15 4.90
CA ASN A 34 9.51 -17.72 4.93
C ASN A 34 10.32 -17.27 3.68
N GLY A 35 10.16 -16.02 3.27
CA GLY A 35 10.93 -15.39 2.23
C GLY A 35 12.24 -14.89 2.84
N ALA A 36 13.34 -15.55 2.50
CA ALA A 36 14.63 -14.89 2.62
C ALA A 36 14.53 -13.53 1.91
N PRO A 37 15.08 -12.44 2.46
CA PRO A 37 15.16 -11.18 1.73
C PRO A 37 16.07 -11.41 0.52
N VAL A 38 15.46 -11.78 -0.61
CA VAL A 38 16.13 -11.82 -1.89
C VAL A 38 16.23 -10.37 -2.31
N LEU A 39 17.45 -9.82 -2.20
CA LEU A 39 17.83 -8.62 -2.94
C LEU A 39 17.78 -8.99 -4.42
N VAL A 40 16.60 -8.89 -5.02
CA VAL A 40 16.43 -9.13 -6.44
C VAL A 40 17.14 -8.01 -7.17
N ARG A 41 18.19 -8.35 -7.89
CA ARG A 41 18.84 -7.40 -8.80
C ARG A 41 17.89 -7.17 -9.97
N PRO A 42 17.68 -5.91 -10.42
CA PRO A 42 16.78 -5.62 -11.54
C PRO A 42 17.08 -6.43 -12.82
N SER A 43 18.30 -6.96 -12.95
CA SER A 43 18.74 -7.83 -14.04
C SER A 43 18.16 -9.25 -14.04
N GLU A 44 17.48 -9.68 -12.98
CA GLU A 44 16.96 -11.05 -12.81
C GLU A 44 15.43 -11.14 -12.97
N LEU A 45 14.76 -10.02 -13.24
CA LEU A 45 13.31 -9.94 -13.39
C LEU A 45 12.92 -10.09 -14.87
N ASN A 46 12.00 -11.00 -15.18
CA ASN A 46 11.35 -11.05 -16.49
C ASN A 46 10.27 -9.95 -16.56
N ASP A 47 10.05 -9.33 -17.72
CA ASP A 47 9.12 -8.20 -17.92
C ASP A 47 7.68 -8.46 -17.43
N SER A 48 7.30 -9.72 -17.21
CA SER A 48 5.98 -10.15 -16.71
C SER A 48 5.86 -10.22 -15.18
N GLU A 49 6.93 -9.99 -14.42
CA GLU A 49 6.97 -10.21 -12.95
C GLU A 49 7.08 -8.93 -12.12
N ILE A 50 6.98 -7.75 -12.74
CA ILE A 50 7.04 -6.47 -12.04
C ILE A 50 5.69 -5.75 -12.11
N GLU A 51 4.74 -6.19 -11.29
CA GLU A 51 3.66 -5.32 -10.83
C GLU A 51 3.62 -5.30 -9.31
N LEU A 52 4.30 -4.29 -8.74
CA LEU A 52 4.16 -3.88 -7.35
C LEU A 52 3.87 -2.38 -7.33
N CYS A 53 2.79 -1.94 -8.00
CA CYS A 53 2.30 -0.57 -8.10
C CYS A 53 3.26 0.53 -7.58
N PRO A 54 4.43 0.75 -8.22
CA PRO A 54 5.33 1.76 -7.73
C PRO A 54 4.92 3.06 -8.41
N TRP A 55 4.38 4.00 -7.63
CA TRP A 55 4.19 5.37 -8.09
C TRP A 55 5.53 6.07 -8.38
N ILE A 56 6.67 5.43 -8.09
CA ILE A 56 8.03 5.92 -8.29
C ILE A 56 8.84 4.84 -9.02
N ILE A 57 9.27 5.13 -10.25
CA ILE A 57 10.03 4.23 -11.11
C ILE A 57 11.45 4.78 -11.24
N ILE A 58 12.47 4.01 -10.84
CA ILE A 58 13.88 4.39 -10.97
C ILE A 58 14.48 3.58 -12.12
N ASN A 59 14.85 4.26 -13.20
CA ASN A 59 15.49 3.63 -14.35
C ASN A 59 16.98 3.34 -14.05
N PRO A 60 17.57 2.26 -14.61
CA PRO A 60 19.01 2.02 -14.51
C PRO A 60 19.90 3.16 -15.03
N SER A 61 19.37 4.06 -15.86
CA SER A 61 20.04 5.30 -16.29
C SER A 61 20.10 6.40 -15.23
N GLY A 62 19.48 6.20 -14.06
CA GLY A 62 19.38 7.19 -12.97
C GLY A 62 18.16 8.10 -13.07
N LYS A 63 17.32 7.97 -14.10
CA LYS A 63 16.09 8.76 -14.24
C LYS A 63 14.98 8.25 -13.33
N VAL A 64 14.44 9.12 -12.49
CA VAL A 64 13.30 8.85 -11.61
C VAL A 64 12.01 9.36 -12.26
N THR A 65 10.98 8.53 -12.35
CA THR A 65 9.66 8.87 -12.90
C THR A 65 8.60 8.70 -11.81
N ILE A 66 7.83 9.75 -11.54
CA ILE A 66 6.79 9.75 -10.52
C ILE A 66 5.43 9.83 -11.21
N VAL A 67 4.54 8.91 -10.85
CA VAL A 67 3.15 8.91 -11.31
C VAL A 67 2.29 9.46 -10.17
N ASN A 68 1.50 10.50 -10.45
CA ASN A 68 0.56 11.06 -9.47
C ASN A 68 -0.88 10.71 -9.87
N HIS A 69 -1.60 10.00 -9.00
CA HIS A 69 -3.01 9.66 -9.23
C HIS A 69 -3.98 10.82 -8.94
N ARG A 70 -3.51 11.87 -8.28
CA ARG A 70 -4.34 13.04 -7.98
C ARG A 70 -4.16 14.09 -9.05
N ALA A 71 -5.30 14.60 -9.52
CA ALA A 71 -5.33 15.74 -10.42
C ALA A 71 -4.71 16.96 -9.73
N GLU A 72 -3.82 17.63 -10.45
CA GLU A 72 -3.27 18.92 -10.08
C GLU A 72 -4.23 20.00 -10.62
N MET A 73 -4.63 20.95 -9.76
CA MET A 73 -5.53 22.06 -10.09
C MET A 73 -4.95 23.42 -9.64
N GLY A 74 -3.63 23.59 -9.73
CA GLY A 74 -2.89 24.77 -9.26
C GLY A 74 -2.46 24.74 -7.79
N GLN A 75 -2.46 23.57 -7.14
CA GLN A 75 -1.96 23.40 -5.76
C GLN A 75 -0.45 23.18 -5.70
N GLY A 76 0.22 22.96 -6.83
CA GLY A 76 1.67 22.79 -6.91
C GLY A 76 2.17 21.39 -6.55
N SER A 77 1.29 20.39 -6.47
CA SER A 77 1.68 19.00 -6.15
C SER A 77 2.57 18.37 -7.23
N TYR A 78 2.49 18.84 -8.47
CA TYR A 78 3.39 18.45 -9.55
C TYR A 78 4.84 18.91 -9.32
N GLN A 79 5.07 19.96 -8.54
CA GLN A 79 6.40 20.51 -8.28
C GLN A 79 6.94 20.04 -6.92
N SER A 80 6.12 20.09 -5.88
CA SER A 80 6.56 19.77 -4.51
C SER A 80 6.86 18.29 -4.32
N VAL A 81 6.09 17.40 -4.94
CA VAL A 81 6.28 15.95 -4.77
C VAL A 81 7.59 15.47 -5.41
N PRO A 82 7.95 15.84 -6.66
CA PRO A 82 9.26 15.49 -7.20
C PRO A 82 10.42 16.10 -6.43
N GLN A 83 10.28 17.33 -5.94
CA GLN A 83 11.34 18.00 -5.19
C GLN A 83 11.65 17.28 -3.87
N ILE A 84 10.64 16.86 -3.11
CA ILE A 84 10.83 16.09 -1.88
C ILE A 84 11.49 14.74 -2.19
N VAL A 85 11.05 14.06 -3.26
CA VAL A 85 11.63 12.77 -3.65
C VAL A 85 13.07 12.91 -4.11
N ALA A 86 13.42 13.98 -4.82
CA ALA A 86 14.78 14.26 -5.25
C ALA A 86 15.71 14.50 -4.04
N GLU A 87 15.22 15.20 -3.01
CA GLU A 87 15.97 15.46 -1.78
C GLU A 87 16.23 14.18 -0.97
N GLU A 88 15.22 13.32 -0.80
CA GLU A 88 15.37 12.04 -0.08
C GLU A 88 16.25 11.02 -0.84
N LEU A 89 16.29 11.10 -2.17
CA LEU A 89 17.14 10.23 -3.01
C LEU A 89 18.53 10.82 -3.29
N GLU A 90 18.80 12.04 -2.82
CA GLU A 90 20.04 12.79 -3.10
C GLU A 90 20.35 12.91 -4.60
N VAL A 91 19.32 13.14 -5.43
CA VAL A 91 19.43 13.31 -6.88
C VAL A 91 19.04 14.72 -7.33
N ASP A 92 19.51 15.12 -8.50
CA ASP A 92 19.11 16.36 -9.13
C ASP A 92 17.70 16.27 -9.75
N MET A 93 17.05 17.42 -9.95
CA MET A 93 15.65 17.54 -10.38
C MET A 93 15.47 17.48 -11.91
#